data_AF-A0A961FK10-F1
#
_entry.id   AF-A0A961FK10-F1
#
_cell.length_a   1.000
_cell.length_b   1.000
_cell.length_c   1.000
_cell.angle_alpha   90.00
_cell.angle_beta   90.00
_cell.angle_gamma   90.00
#
_symmetry.space_group_name_H-M   'P 1'
#
loop_
_entity.id
_entity.type
_entity.pdbx_description
1 polymer ?
#
loop_
_entity_poly.entity_id
_entity_poly.type
_entity_poly.pdbx_seq_one_letter_code
_entity_poly.pdbx_strand_id
1 'polypeptide(L)'
;MMHEADDHETVYAVEEAAEMSGVTREVLLSYCEMGLVSVVTDPTDAPGLNDEGVHWVRKMEQMRQTCALNPTALRLMAQLMREVETLQAELRARRW
;
A
#
# COMPACT_ATOMS: atom_id res chain seq x y z
N MET A 1 1.22 -35.83 2.83
CA MET A 1 1.21 -34.71 3.80
C MET A 1 0.94 -33.46 2.96
N MET A 2 -0.32 -33.03 2.93
CA MET A 2 -0.79 -31.86 2.20
C MET A 2 -0.11 -30.63 2.82
N HIS A 3 0.63 -29.85 2.05
CA HIS A 3 0.95 -28.48 2.46
C HIS A 3 -0.33 -27.66 2.24
N GLU A 4 -1.14 -27.50 3.29
CA GLU A 4 -1.97 -26.29 3.39
C GLU A 4 -0.95 -25.15 3.58
N ALA A 5 -0.59 -24.52 2.46
CA ALA A 5 0.04 -23.22 2.52
C ALA A 5 -1.02 -22.29 3.13
N ASP A 6 -0.84 -22.03 4.41
CA ASP A 6 -1.58 -21.05 5.15
C ASP A 6 -1.27 -19.69 4.50
N ASP A 7 -2.07 -19.32 3.50
CA ASP A 7 -1.96 -18.05 2.78
C ASP A 7 -2.56 -16.95 3.66
N HIS A 8 -2.07 -16.85 4.90
CA HIS A 8 -2.35 -15.74 5.77
C HIS A 8 -1.50 -14.58 5.28
N GLU A 9 -2.18 -13.66 4.58
CA GLU A 9 -1.61 -12.37 4.23
C GLU A 9 -1.07 -11.71 5.50
N THR A 10 0.25 -11.49 5.56
CA THR A 10 0.89 -10.99 6.77
C THR A 10 0.51 -9.53 6.96
N VAL A 11 -0.14 -9.23 8.08
CA VAL A 11 -0.55 -7.86 8.44
C VAL A 11 0.42 -7.30 9.47
N TYR A 12 1.09 -6.21 9.10
CA TYR A 12 2.01 -5.47 9.94
C TYR A 12 1.31 -4.34 10.68
N ALA A 13 1.60 -4.17 11.96
CA ALA A 13 1.14 -2.99 12.69
C ALA A 13 1.65 -1.70 12.04
N VAL A 14 0.94 -0.58 12.22
CA VAL A 14 1.28 0.70 11.60
C VAL A 14 2.73 1.11 11.86
N GLU A 15 3.22 0.91 13.09
CA GLU A 15 4.60 1.20 13.49
C GLU A 15 5.62 0.39 12.69
N GLU A 16 5.39 -0.92 12.54
CA GLU A 16 6.27 -1.82 11.79
C GLU A 16 6.21 -1.53 10.29
N ALA A 17 5.01 -1.31 9.76
CA ALA A 17 4.80 -0.93 8.37
C ALA A 17 5.50 0.40 8.03
N ALA A 18 5.52 1.36 8.95
CA ALA A 18 6.21 2.64 8.77
C ALA A 18 7.73 2.44 8.70
N GLU A 19 8.30 1.65 9.62
CA GLU A 19 9.72 1.30 9.64
C GLU A 19 10.13 0.57 8.35
N MET A 20 9.37 -0.46 7.96
CA MET A 20 9.59 -1.18 6.71
C MET A 20 9.53 -0.25 5.51
N SER A 21 8.61 0.71 5.51
CA SER A 21 8.42 1.61 4.38
C SER A 21 9.40 2.78 4.35
N GLY A 22 10.23 2.96 5.39
CA GLY A 22 11.17 4.07 5.49
C GLY A 22 10.50 5.43 5.69
N VAL A 23 9.27 5.45 6.22
CA VAL A 23 8.52 6.68 6.52
C VAL A 23 8.25 6.78 8.03
N THR A 24 7.93 7.97 8.52
CA THR A 24 7.44 8.09 9.90
C THR A 24 5.99 7.61 9.99
N ARG A 25 5.56 7.26 11.21
CA ARG A 25 4.17 6.89 11.50
C ARG A 25 3.19 7.97 11.05
N GLU A 26 3.50 9.24 11.28
CA GLU A 26 2.63 10.37 10.92
C GLU A 26 2.45 10.48 9.41
N VAL A 27 3.51 10.25 8.64
CA VAL A 27 3.44 10.24 7.17
C VAL A 27 2.57 9.07 6.69
N LEU A 28 2.76 7.89 7.28
CA LEU A 28 1.97 6.71 6.94
C LEU A 28 0.47 6.93 7.23
N LEU A 29 0.13 7.45 8.42
CA LEU A 29 -1.24 7.77 8.79
C LEU A 29 -1.84 8.82 7.86
N SER A 30 -1.08 9.84 7.48
CA SER A 30 -1.53 10.83 6.50
C SER A 30 -1.85 10.19 5.13
N TYR A 31 -1.08 9.20 4.69
CA TYR A 31 -1.39 8.46 3.46
C TYR A 31 -2.68 7.63 3.59
N CYS A 32 -2.93 7.03 4.74
CA CYS A 32 -4.19 6.35 5.03
C CYS A 32 -5.38 7.32 5.03
N GLU A 33 -5.26 8.47 5.70
CA GLU A 33 -6.30 9.53 5.74
C GLU A 33 -6.61 10.09 4.35
N MET A 34 -5.61 10.18 3.47
CA MET A 34 -5.78 10.58 2.08
C MET A 34 -6.35 9.47 1.18
N GLY A 35 -6.59 8.27 1.71
CA GLY A 35 -7.09 7.11 0.97
C GLY A 35 -6.05 6.49 0.00
N LEU A 36 -4.79 6.88 0.14
CA LEU A 36 -3.69 6.41 -0.72
C LEU A 36 -3.29 4.99 -0.39
N VAL A 37 -3.43 4.60 0.88
CA VAL A 37 -3.17 3.26 1.40
C VAL A 37 -4.39 2.82 2.20
N SER A 38 -4.79 1.58 2.04
CA SER A 38 -5.84 0.97 2.85
C SER A 38 -5.20 0.18 3.99
N VAL A 39 -5.73 0.34 5.19
CA VAL A 39 -5.41 -0.53 6.32
C VAL A 39 -6.32 -1.76 6.27
N VAL A 40 -5.74 -2.92 6.50
CA VAL A 40 -6.47 -4.16 6.77
C VAL A 40 -6.96 -4.06 8.21
N THR A 41 -8.29 -4.09 8.38
CA THR A 41 -8.94 -4.12 9.69
C THR A 41 -9.45 -5.54 9.94
N ASP A 42 -8.72 -6.32 10.74
CA ASP A 42 -9.28 -7.53 11.34
C ASP A 42 -10.08 -7.12 12.60
N PRO A 43 -11.30 -7.63 12.81
CA PRO A 43 -12.06 -7.38 14.04
C PRO A 43 -11.35 -7.86 15.33
N THR A 44 -10.33 -8.69 15.22
CA THR A 44 -9.61 -9.33 16.34
C THR A 44 -8.24 -8.70 16.61
N ASP A 45 -7.66 -8.01 15.62
CA ASP A 45 -6.32 -7.42 15.70
C ASP A 45 -6.32 -5.90 15.49
N ALA A 46 -5.19 -5.26 15.81
CA ALA A 46 -5.00 -3.85 15.53
C ALA A 46 -4.93 -3.60 14.00
N PRO A 47 -5.49 -2.47 13.51
CA PRO A 47 -5.42 -2.13 12.09
C PRO A 47 -3.98 -2.03 11.61
N GLY A 48 -3.70 -2.63 10.46
CA GLY A 48 -2.34 -2.77 9.93
C GLY A 48 -2.29 -2.74 8.41
N LEU A 49 -1.10 -2.94 7.86
CA LEU A 49 -0.87 -3.00 6.42
C LEU A 49 -0.41 -4.40 6.03
N ASN A 50 -0.94 -4.91 4.93
CA ASN A 50 -0.39 -6.09 4.28
C ASN A 50 0.88 -5.75 3.48
N ASP A 51 1.52 -6.78 2.93
CA ASP A 51 2.68 -6.64 2.05
C ASP A 51 2.43 -5.68 0.87
N GLU A 52 1.24 -5.74 0.26
CA GLU A 52 0.86 -4.86 -0.84
C GLU A 52 0.83 -3.39 -0.38
N GLY A 53 0.24 -3.12 0.79
CA GLY A 53 0.19 -1.80 1.41
C GLY A 53 1.58 -1.24 1.69
N VAL A 54 2.48 -2.05 2.26
CA VAL A 54 3.88 -1.66 2.53
C VAL A 54 4.62 -1.38 1.22
N HIS A 55 4.46 -2.24 0.21
CA HIS A 55 5.05 -2.01 -1.11
C HIS A 55 4.58 -0.69 -1.73
N TRP A 56 3.30 -0.38 -1.60
CA TRP A 56 2.72 0.84 -2.13
C TRP A 56 3.26 2.10 -1.46
N VAL A 57 3.38 2.11 -0.14
CA VAL A 57 3.97 3.23 0.62
C VAL A 57 5.40 3.51 0.16
N ARG A 58 6.23 2.46 0.01
CA ARG A 58 7.61 2.58 -0.48
C ARG A 58 7.67 3.24 -1.85
N LYS A 59 6.81 2.79 -2.77
CA LYS A 59 6.73 3.31 -4.15
C LYS A 59 6.34 4.79 -4.16
N MET A 60 5.35 5.18 -3.35
CA MET A 60 4.94 6.58 -3.23
C MET A 60 6.03 7.46 -2.63
N GLU A 61 6.72 6.99 -1.59
CA GLU A 61 7.79 7.77 -0.96
C GLU A 61 8.98 7.96 -1.90
N GLN A 62 9.38 6.92 -2.63
CA GLN A 62 10.42 7.01 -3.65
C GLN A 62 10.06 8.07 -4.72
N MET A 63 8.80 8.10 -5.15
CA MET A 63 8.33 9.10 -6.11
C MET A 63 8.28 10.51 -5.54
N ARG A 64 7.82 10.68 -4.28
CA ARG A 64 7.81 11.98 -3.60
C ARG A 64 9.21 12.57 -3.55
N GLN A 65 10.20 11.75 -3.20
CA GLN A 65 11.62 12.15 -3.14
C GLN A 65 12.19 12.46 -4.53
N THR A 66 11.90 11.63 -5.53
CA THR A 66 12.48 11.75 -6.87
C THR A 66 11.90 12.93 -7.66
N CYS A 67 10.59 13.17 -7.53
CA CYS A 67 9.85 14.11 -8.39
C CYS A 67 9.50 15.43 -7.69
N ALA A 68 9.95 15.65 -6.44
CA ALA A 68 9.65 16.83 -5.63
C ALA A 68 8.16 17.20 -5.62
N LEU A 69 7.29 16.19 -5.59
CA LEU A 69 5.85 16.38 -5.72
C LEU A 69 5.28 17.05 -4.48
N ASN A 70 4.46 18.08 -4.68
CA ASN A 70 3.61 18.60 -3.62
C ASN A 70 2.50 17.57 -3.28
N PRO A 71 1.84 17.68 -2.12
CA PRO A 71 0.84 16.70 -1.68
C PRO A 71 -0.35 16.52 -2.65
N THR A 72 -0.75 17.57 -3.36
CA THR A 72 -1.82 17.50 -4.37
C THR A 72 -1.38 16.68 -5.57
N ALA A 73 -0.17 16.92 -6.07
CA ALA A 73 0.42 16.16 -7.17
C ALA A 73 0.66 14.70 -6.77
N LEU A 74 1.08 14.44 -5.53
CA LEU A 74 1.25 13.07 -5.01
C LEU A 74 -0.08 12.30 -4.99
N ARG A 75 -1.17 12.94 -4.52
CA ARG A 75 -2.51 12.32 -4.54
C ARG A 75 -2.99 11.98 -5.95
N LEU A 76 -2.89 12.93 -6.88
CA LEU A 76 -3.27 12.69 -8.28
C LEU A 76 -2.46 11.54 -8.88
N MET A 77 -1.15 11.53 -8.63
CA MET A 77 -0.27 10.49 -9.16
C MET A 77 -0.62 9.10 -8.58
N ALA A 78 -0.87 9.01 -7.28
CA ALA A 78 -1.30 7.77 -6.64
C ALA A 78 -2.63 7.24 -7.20
N GLN A 79 -3.60 8.12 -7.47
CA GLN A 79 -4.85 7.75 -8.12
C GLN A 79 -4.60 7.17 -9.52
N LEU A 80 -3.81 7.86 -10.34
CA LEU A 80 -3.46 7.41 -11.69
C LEU A 80 -2.72 6.07 -11.69
N MET A 81 -1.80 5.86 -10.75
CA MET A 81 -1.10 4.58 -10.65
C MET A 81 -2.04 3.44 -10.27
N ARG A 82 -2.97 3.66 -9.34
CA ARG A 82 -4.00 2.67 -8.98
C ARG A 82 -4.89 2.33 -10.17
N GLU A 83 -5.29 3.34 -10.95
CA GLU A 83 -6.05 3.12 -12.20
C GLU A 83 -5.25 2.28 -13.21
N VAL A 84 -3.97 2.59 -13.41
CA VAL A 84 -3.09 1.82 -14.30
C VAL A 84 -2.96 0.37 -13.84
N GLU A 85 -2.78 0.12 -12.55
CA GLU A 85 -2.67 -1.23 -11.99
C GLU A 85 -3.96 -2.03 -12.16
N THR A 86 -5.11 -1.42 -11.91
CA THR A 86 -6.43 -2.01 -12.20
C THR A 86 -6.58 -2.36 -13.67
N LEU A 87 -6.28 -1.43 -14.57
CA LEU A 87 -6.36 -1.66 -16.02
C LEU A 87 -5.42 -2.78 -16.48
N GLN A 88 -4.21 -2.84 -15.93
CA GLN A 88 -3.25 -3.91 -16.22
C GLN A 88 -3.72 -5.26 -15.67
N ALA A 89 -4.37 -5.29 -14.50
CA ALA A 89 -4.96 -6.50 -13.94
C ALA A 89 -6.12 -6.99 -14.82
N GLU A 90 -7.02 -6.11 -15.26
CA GLU A 90 -8.10 -6.44 -16.19
C GLU A 90 -7.57 -6.99 -17.52
N LEU A 91 -6.54 -6.38 -18.10
CA LEU A 91 -5.92 -6.86 -19.34
C LEU A 91 -5.28 -8.24 -19.16
N ARG A 92 -4.67 -8.52 -18.00
CA ARG A 92 -4.12 -9.84 -17.67
C ARG A 92 -5.24 -10.87 -17.53
N ALA A 93 -6.32 -10.53 -16.84
CA ALA A 93 -7.48 -11.40 -16.69
C ALA A 93 -8.15 -11.73 -18.03
N ARG A 94 -8.17 -10.80 -18.99
CA ARG A 94 -8.70 -11.03 -20.35
C ARG A 94 -7.79 -11.87 -21.26
N ARG A 95 -6.51 -12.03 -20.91
CA ARG A 95 -5.55 -12.83 -21.66
C ARG A 95 -5.58 -14.31 -21.27
N TRP A 96 -6.43 -14.68 -20.31
CA TRP A 96 -6.62 -16.04 -19.81
C TRP A 96 -8.01 -16.55 -20.20
#